data_AF-A0A847M588-F1
#
_entry.id   AF-A0A847M588-F1
#
_cell.length_a   1.000
_cell.length_b   1.000
_cell.length_c   1.000
_cell.angle_alpha   90.00
_cell.angle_beta   90.00
_cell.angle_gamma   90.00
#
_symmetry.space_group_name_H-M   'P 1'
#
loop_
_entity.id
_entity.type
_entity.pdbx_description
1 polymer ?
#
loop_
_entity_poly.entity_id
_entity_poly.type
_entity_poly.pdbx_seq_one_letter_code
_entity_poly.pdbx_strand_id
1 'polypeptide(L)' 'MGQVRDCARTFVNGQEVAIRLWAPFEVDITEELRPGENHIAIEVAGTLTNLYDKATHPASLPGPAKFWVIG' A
#
# COMPACT_ATOMS: atom_id res chain seq x y z
N MET A 1 -8.83 -8.65 -1.33
CA MET A 1 -8.12 -7.37 -1.27
C MET A 1 -7.87 -7.09 0.20
N GLY A 2 -6.60 -6.92 0.60
CA GLY A 2 -6.25 -6.72 2.02
C GLY A 2 -6.87 -5.42 2.53
N GLN A 3 -7.44 -5.47 3.73
CA GLN A 3 -7.95 -4.27 4.41
C GLN A 3 -6.76 -3.39 4.80
N VAL A 4 -6.37 -2.43 3.96
CA VAL A 4 -5.54 -1.32 4.43
C VAL A 4 -6.46 -0.47 5.30
N ARG A 5 -6.21 -0.45 6.61
CA ARG A 5 -6.84 0.50 7.50
C ARG A 5 -6.03 1.78 7.38
N ASP A 6 -6.73 2.86 7.04
CA ASP A 6 -6.25 4.24 7.03
C ASP A 6 -5.61 4.70 5.70
N CYS A 7 -4.29 4.78 5.53
CA CYS A 7 -3.69 5.35 4.30
C CYS A 7 -2.52 4.51 3.77
N ALA A 8 -2.36 4.44 2.44
CA ALA A 8 -1.21 3.81 1.80
C ALA A 8 -0.55 4.75 0.79
N ARG A 9 0.79 4.76 0.79
CA ARG A 9 1.62 5.39 -0.23
C ARG A 9 2.41 4.31 -0.93
N THR A 10 2.37 4.31 -2.26
CA THR A 10 3.00 3.30 -3.10
C THR A 10 4.17 3.92 -3.84
N PHE A 11 5.26 3.17 -3.90
CA PHE A 11 6.47 3.51 -4.63
C PHE A 11 6.86 2.38 -5.58
N VAL A 12 7.31 2.74 -6.77
CA VAL A 12 7.83 1.83 -7.77
C VAL A 12 9.20 2.33 -8.18
N ASN A 13 10.22 1.49 -8.04
CA ASN A 13 11.61 1.81 -8.33
C ASN A 13 12.09 3.10 -7.61
N GLY A 14 11.58 3.34 -6.39
CA GLY A 14 11.89 4.51 -5.57
C GLY A 14 11.12 5.79 -5.93
N GLN A 15 10.25 5.76 -6.95
CA GLN A 15 9.36 6.86 -7.31
C GLN A 15 7.99 6.68 -6.65
N GLU A 16 7.44 7.72 -6.03
CA GLU A 16 6.06 7.70 -5.54
C GLU A 16 5.10 7.71 -6.72
N VAL A 17 4.23 6.71 -6.78
CA VAL A 17 3.23 6.55 -7.85
C VAL A 17 1.82 6.89 -7.38
N ALA A 18 1.52 6.72 -6.08
CA ALA A 18 0.21 7.04 -5.55
C ALA A 18 0.19 7.21 -4.04
N ILE A 19 -0.73 8.06 -3.59
CA ILE A 19 -1.26 8.07 -2.22
C ILE A 19 -2.75 7.70 -2.29
N ARG A 20 -3.19 6.79 -1.42
CA ARG A 20 -4.57 6.34 -1.26
C ARG A 20 -4.98 6.46 0.19
N LEU A 21 -5.93 7.36 0.46
CA LEU A 21 -6.43 7.66 1.81
C LEU A 21 -7.66 6.81 2.19
N TRP A 22 -8.27 6.13 1.23
CA TRP A 22 -9.41 5.22 1.45
C TRP A 22 -9.51 4.19 0.33
N ALA A 23 -10.30 3.13 0.56
CA ALA A 23 -10.55 2.09 -0.42
C ALA A 23 -11.36 2.60 -1.64
N PRO A 24 -11.16 2.04 -2.85
CA PRO A 24 -10.29 0.91 -3.17
C PRO A 24 -8.81 1.29 -3.22
N PHE A 25 -7.96 0.41 -2.67
CA PHE A 25 -6.50 0.58 -2.67
C PHE A 25 -5.89 0.00 -3.95
N GLU A 26 -6.34 0.52 -5.10
CA GLU A 26 -5.85 0.14 -6.41
C GLU A 26 -4.97 1.24 -6.99
N VAL A 27 -3.84 0.83 -7.57
CA VAL A 27 -2.83 1.70 -8.15
C VAL A 27 -2.35 1.04 -9.45
N ASP A 28 -2.50 1.77 -10.55
CA ASP A 28 -1.84 1.42 -11.81
C ASP A 28 -0.37 1.85 -11.71
N ILE A 29 0.53 0.95 -12.06
CA ILE A 29 1.99 1.15 -12.01
C ILE A 29 2.65 0.90 -13.37
N THR A 30 1.84 0.75 -14.42
CA THR A 30 2.30 0.26 -15.73
C THR A 30 3.37 1.16 -16.33
N GLU A 31 3.26 2.48 -16.14
CA GLU A 31 4.19 3.45 -16.72
C GLU A 31 5.55 3.48 -16.01
N GLU A 32 5.62 3.02 -14.76
CA GLU A 32 6.82 3.04 -13.92
C GLU A 32 7.58 1.71 -13.88
N LEU A 33 7.04 0.68 -14.55
CA LEU A 33 7.71 -0.59 -14.71
C LEU A 33 8.83 -0.51 -15.75
N ARG A 34 9.94 -1.19 -15.45
CA ARG A 34 11.07 -1.37 -16.36
C ARG A 34 11.33 -2.84 -16.67
N PRO A 35 12.01 -3.17 -17.79
CA PRO A 35 12.46 -4.54 -18.04
C PRO A 35 13.34 -5.06 -16.90
N GLY A 36 13.07 -6.29 -16.47
CA GLY A 36 13.81 -6.93 -15.37
C GLY A 36 13.23 -6.63 -13.99
N GLU A 37 14.11 -6.39 -13.02
CA GLU A 37 13.73 -6.28 -11.61
C GLU A 37 13.11 -4.90 -11.28
N ASN A 38 11.94 -4.94 -10.67
CA ASN A 38 11.20 -3.78 -10.18
C ASN A 38 11.05 -3.87 -8.66
N HIS A 39 11.36 -2.78 -7.96
CA HIS A 39 11.19 -2.69 -6.51
C HIS A 39 9.89 -1.96 -6.19
N ILE A 40 8.99 -2.61 -5.45
CA ILE A 40 7.71 -2.02 -5.06
C ILE A 40 7.68 -1.91 -3.54
N ALA A 41 7.49 -0.69 -3.04
CA ALA A 41 7.37 -0.40 -1.62
C ALA A 41 6.00 0.21 -1.33
N ILE A 42 5.38 -0.19 -0.22
CA ILE A 42 4.10 0.34 0.24
C ILE A 42 4.29 0.79 1.68
N GLU A 43 4.18 2.10 1.90
CA GLU A 43 4.13 2.70 3.23
C GLU A 43 2.68 2.78 3.67
N VAL A 44 2.34 2.16 4.80
CA VAL A 44 1.01 2.25 5.40
C VAL A 44 1.07 3.07 6.67
N ALA A 45 0.27 4.12 6.72
CA ALA A 45 0.07 4.92 7.91
C ALA A 45 -1.28 4.57 8.52
N GLY A 46 -1.26 3.91 9.67
CA GLY A 46 -2.43 3.69 10.51
C GLY A 46 -2.81 4.95 11.30
N THR A 47 -4.01 4.97 11.88
CA THR A 47 -4.45 5.98 12.85
C THR A 47 -3.65 5.88 14.16
N LEU A 48 -3.49 7.01 14.87
CA LEU A 48 -2.80 7.10 16.18
C LEU A 48 -3.47 6.28 17.31
N THR A 49 -4.54 5.54 17.01
CA THR A 49 -5.32 4.72 17.95
C THR A 49 -4.44 3.77 18.76
N ASN A 50 -3.40 3.19 18.16
CA ASN A 50 -2.44 2.31 18.86
C ASN A 50 -1.56 3.03 19.90
N LEU A 51 -1.40 4.35 19.77
CA LEU A 51 -0.58 5.14 20.69
C LEU A 51 -1.38 5.61 21.92
N TYR A 52 -2.71 5.72 21.78
CA TYR A 52 -3.60 6.26 22.83
C TYR A 52 -4.54 5.23 23.47
N ASP A 53 -4.76 4.08 22.83
CA ASP A 53 -5.57 2.98 23.37
C ASP A 53 -4.65 1.81 23.80
N LYS A 54 -5.00 1.12 24.90
CA LYS A 54 -4.29 -0.11 25.33
C LYS A 54 -4.59 -1.30 24.42
N ALA A 55 -5.47 -1.11 23.43
CA ALA A 55 -5.81 -2.09 22.42
C ALA A 55 -4.89 -1.97 21.19
N THR A 56 -4.10 -3.01 20.94
CA THR A 56 -3.28 -3.13 19.74
C THR A 56 -4.17 -3.41 18.52
N HIS A 57 -4.44 -2.41 17.69
CA HIS A 57 -4.99 -2.64 16.35
C HIS A 57 -3.85 -2.93 15.36
N PRO A 58 -3.99 -3.89 14.44
CA PRO A 58 -2.96 -4.14 13.44
C PRO A 58 -2.83 -2.93 12.50
N ALA A 59 -1.76 -2.15 12.65
CA ALA A 59 -1.34 -1.08 11.73
C ALA A 59 -0.46 -1.63 10.59
N SER A 60 -0.64 -2.89 10.24
CA SER A 60 0.11 -3.62 9.21
C SER A 60 -0.76 -3.90 7.99
N LEU A 61 -0.17 -4.31 6.87
CA LEU A 61 -0.91 -4.99 5.80
C LEU A 61 -1.44 -6.32 6.35
N PRO A 62 -2.76 -6.53 6.54
CA PRO A 62 -3.26 -7.76 7.14
C PRO A 62 -3.36 -8.91 6.13
N GLY A 63 -2.69 -8.81 4.98
CA GLY A 63 -2.68 -9.84 3.94
C GLY A 63 -1.68 -9.55 2.83
N PRO A 64 -1.44 -10.50 1.93
CA PRO A 64 -0.49 -10.32 0.83
C PRO A 64 -0.96 -9.23 -0.14
N ALA A 65 -0.01 -8.43 -0.63
CA ALA A 65 -0.23 -7.63 -1.83
C ALA A 65 -0.51 -8.58 -3.01
N LYS A 66 -1.52 -8.26 -3.81
CA LYS A 66 -1.87 -9.03 -5.01
C LYS A 66 -1.58 -8.17 -6.23
N PHE A 67 -0.97 -8.78 -7.22
CA PHE A 67 -0.76 -8.18 -8.54
C PHE A 67 -1.69 -8.87 -9.53
N TRP A 68 -2.34 -8.09 -10.38
CA TRP A 68 -3.11 -8.60 -11.50
C TRP A 68 -2.84 -7.71 -12.71
N VAL A 69 -2.77 -8.34 -13.88
CA VAL A 69 -2.61 -7.66 -15.17
C VAL A 69 -3.98 -7.64 -15.82
N ILE A 70 -4.46 -6.44 -16.17
CA ILE A 70 -5.69 -6.28 -16.94
C ILE A 70 -5.26 -6.27 -18.42
N GLY A 71 -5.68 -7.29 -19.17
CA GLY A 71 -5.40 -7.44 -20.60
C GLY A 71 -6.50 -6.87 -21.48
#